data_AF-A0A792F4C5-F1
#
_entry.id   AF-A0A792F4C5-F1
#
_cell.length_a   1.000
_cell.length_b   1.000
_cell.length_c   1.000
_cell.angle_alpha   90.00
_cell.angle_beta   90.00
_cell.angle_gamma   90.00
#
_symmetry.space_group_name_H-M   'P 1'
#
loop_
_entity.id
_entity.type
_entity.pdbx_description
1 polymer ?
#
loop_
_entity_poly.entity_id
_entity_poly.type
_entity_poly.pdbx_seq_one_letter_code
_entity_poly.pdbx_strand_id
1 'polypeptide(L)' 'RTENYAMTVHYYRLRDYALQHPECSAIMRIID' A
#
# COMPACT_ATOMS: atom_id res chain seq x y z
N ARG A 1 4.95 1.26 20.36
CA ARG A 1 5.63 2.03 19.26
C ARG A 1 5.97 1.16 18.05
N THR A 2 5.98 -0.17 18.17
CA THR A 2 6.28 -1.13 17.09
C THR A 2 5.15 -1.34 16.09
N GLU A 3 3.90 -1.28 16.53
CA GLU A 3 2.72 -1.52 15.67
C GLU A 3 2.57 -0.46 14.57
N ASN A 4 2.94 0.79 14.85
CA ASN A 4 2.87 1.89 13.86
C ASN A 4 3.91 1.71 12.74
N TYR A 5 5.12 1.23 13.07
CA TYR A 5 6.13 0.95 12.06
C TYR A 5 5.76 -0.24 11.16
N ALA A 6 5.21 -1.30 11.76
CA ALA A 6 4.70 -2.44 11.00
C ALA A 6 3.60 -2.00 10.02
N MET A 7 2.62 -1.24 10.50
CA MET A 7 1.56 -0.67 9.65
C MET A 7 2.11 0.20 8.52
N THR A 8 3.09 1.06 8.82
CA THR A 8 3.76 1.91 7.83
C THR A 8 4.46 1.08 6.75
N VAL A 9 5.18 0.02 7.15
CA VAL A 9 5.86 -0.89 6.22
C VAL A 9 4.87 -1.67 5.37
N HIS A 10 3.77 -2.16 5.96
CA HIS A 10 2.73 -2.87 5.24
C HIS A 10 2.03 -1.97 4.21
N TYR A 11 1.75 -0.72 4.58
CA TYR A 11 1.19 0.28 3.67
C TYR A 11 2.10 0.53 2.46
N TYR A 12 3.39 0.78 2.69
CA TYR A 12 4.33 1.03 1.60
C TYR A 12 4.54 -0.19 0.69
N ARG A 13 4.56 -1.41 1.25
CA ARG A 13 4.63 -2.64 0.44
C ARG A 13 3.40 -2.83 -0.45
N LEU A 14 2.20 -2.57 0.08
CA LEU A 14 0.96 -2.63 -0.69
C LEU A 14 0.93 -1.60 -1.81
N ARG A 15 1.35 -0.37 -1.51
CA ARG A 15 1.46 0.70 -2.51
C ARG A 15 2.44 0.34 -3.62
N ASP A 16 3.62 -0.16 -3.29
CA ASP A 16 4.64 -0.50 -4.28
C ASP A 16 4.24 -1.69 -5.16
N TYR A 17 3.46 -2.64 -4.63
CA TYR A 17 2.83 -3.71 -5.40
C TYR A 17 1.73 -3.15 -6.33
N ALA A 18 0.86 -2.30 -5.80
CA ALA A 18 -0.21 -1.67 -6.59
C ALA A 18 0.36 -0.87 -7.76
N LEU A 19 1.45 -0.10 -7.55
CA LEU A 19 2.13 0.71 -8.58
C LEU A 19 2.68 -0.11 -9.75
N GLN A 20 2.98 -1.40 -9.55
CA GLN A 20 3.43 -2.30 -10.61
C GLN A 20 2.26 -2.97 -11.35
N HIS A 21 1.03 -2.82 -10.84
CA HIS A 21 -0.17 -3.39 -11.45
C HIS A 21 -0.76 -2.40 -12.47
N PRO A 22 -1.20 -2.85 -13.65
CA PRO A 22 -1.87 -1.99 -14.64
C PRO A 22 -3.15 -1.33 -14.10
N GLU A 23 -3.72 -1.88 -13.02
CA GLU A 23 -4.89 -1.37 -12.32
C GLU A 23 -4.54 -0.62 -11.03
N CYS A 24 -3.29 -0.15 -10.88
CA CYS A 24 -2.82 0.59 -9.70
C CYS A 24 -3.82 1.65 -9.24
N SER A 25 -4.38 2.41 -10.17
CA SER A 25 -5.28 3.53 -9.87
C SER A 25 -6.61 3.07 -9.25
N ALA A 26 -7.09 1.88 -9.59
CA ALA A 26 -8.29 1.30 -8.99
C ALA A 26 -7.99 0.73 -7.60
N ILE A 27 -6.87 0.03 -7.45
CA ILE A 27 -6.43 -0.52 -6.17
C ILE A 27 -6.17 0.59 -5.15
N MET A 28 -5.42 1.64 -5.54
CA MET A 28 -5.11 2.78 -4.67
C MET A 28 -6.39 3.48 -4.20
N ARG A 29 -7.39 3.62 -5.07
CA ARG A 29 -8.68 4.25 -4.73
C ARG A 29 -9.53 3.43 -3.74
N ILE A 30 -9.27 2.13 -3.59
CA ILE A 30 -9.96 1.26 -2.61
C ILE A 30 -9.28 1.33 -1.24
N ILE A 31 -7.98 1.61 -1.20
CA ILE A 31 -7.15 1.60 0.02
C ILE A 31 -6.82 2.99 0.58
N ASP A 32 -6.95 4.05 -0.22
CA ASP A 32 -6.95 5.46 0.21
C ASP A 32 -8.24 5.77 0.99
#